data_AF-A0A350BU18-F1
#
_entry.id   AF-A0A350BU18-F1
#
_cell.length_a   1.000
_cell.length_b   1.000
_cell.length_c   1.000
_cell.angle_alpha   90.00
_cell.angle_beta   90.00
_cell.angle_gamma   90.00
#
_symmetry.space_group_name_H-M   'P 1'
#
loop_
_entity.id
_entity.type
_entity.pdbx_description
1 polymer ?
#
loop_
_entity_poly.entity_id
_entity_poly.type
_entity_poly.pdbx_seq_one_letter_code
_entity_poly.pdbx_strand_id
1 'polypeptide(L)'
;MSQSKPKGVTIVATLSVVIFLLGLLGVLLINASKLNDHIKDNVELTVFFDTDLSEWEAKRLSDSIVLLPFTSSGTFVSCEEAIFLFKNEIGEDFVDILGDNPLPASLEISLKSEFTDEASLARLERELGA
;
A
#
# COMPACT_ATOMS: atom_id res chain seq x y z
N MET A 1 -17.88 50.52 44.97
CA MET A 1 -17.48 49.26 45.63
C MET A 1 -16.58 48.48 44.68
N SER A 2 -15.36 48.15 45.12
CA SER A 2 -14.38 47.40 44.33
C SER A 2 -14.50 45.93 44.68
N GLN A 3 -14.95 45.10 43.74
CA GLN A 3 -14.87 43.63 43.84
C GLN A 3 -13.90 43.15 42.76
N SER A 4 -12.69 42.77 43.17
CA SER A 4 -11.62 42.34 42.27
C SER A 4 -11.21 40.89 42.58
N LYS A 5 -11.52 40.04 41.61
CA LYS A 5 -10.79 38.85 41.11
C LYS A 5 -11.17 37.46 41.64
N PRO A 6 -11.68 36.56 40.78
CA PRO A 6 -11.42 35.13 40.89
C PRO A 6 -10.04 34.81 40.29
N LYS A 7 -8.94 35.07 41.04
CA LYS A 7 -7.58 34.82 40.55
C LYS A 7 -7.30 33.33 40.28
N GLY A 8 -7.88 32.44 41.08
CA GLY A 8 -7.64 30.99 40.99
C GLY A 8 -8.30 30.32 39.77
N VAL A 9 -9.50 30.76 39.40
CA VAL A 9 -10.26 30.17 38.28
C VAL A 9 -9.53 30.39 36.96
N THR A 10 -8.95 31.57 36.75
CA THR A 10 -8.17 31.87 35.54
C THR A 10 -6.90 31.02 35.44
N ILE A 11 -6.20 30.80 36.55
CA ILE A 11 -4.98 29.98 36.58
C ILE A 11 -5.32 28.51 36.25
N VAL A 12 -6.36 27.97 36.89
CA VAL A 12 -6.82 26.60 36.63
C VAL A 12 -7.25 26.44 35.17
N ALA A 13 -8.03 27.39 34.62
CA ALA A 13 -8.43 27.36 33.22
C ALA A 13 -7.23 27.36 32.27
N THR A 14 -6.21 28.18 32.51
CA THR A 14 -5.00 28.20 31.68
C THR A 14 -4.22 26.89 31.77
N LEU A 15 -4.08 26.32 32.97
CA LEU A 15 -3.35 25.06 33.17
C LEU A 15 -4.08 23.88 32.53
N SER A 16 -5.43 23.85 32.60
CA SER A 16 -6.26 22.85 31.95
C SER A 16 -6.11 22.88 30.42
N VAL A 17 -6.05 24.06 29.80
CA VAL A 17 -5.84 24.18 28.35
C VAL A 17 -4.45 23.67 27.96
N VAL A 18 -3.41 24.00 28.74
CA VAL A 18 -2.05 23.50 28.47
C VAL A 18 -1.99 21.97 28.57
N ILE A 19 -2.55 21.39 29.64
CA ILE A 19 -2.57 19.93 29.82
C ILE A 19 -3.43 19.26 28.73
N PHE A 20 -4.55 19.88 28.34
CA PHE A 20 -5.39 19.38 27.26
C PHE A 20 -4.64 19.34 25.92
N LEU A 21 -3.90 20.41 25.58
CA LEU A 21 -3.10 20.45 24.36
C LEU A 21 -1.96 19.42 24.38
N LEU A 22 -1.30 19.24 25.53
CA LEU A 22 -0.28 18.20 25.70
C LEU A 22 -0.87 16.79 25.61
N GLY A 23 -2.06 16.57 26.18
CA GLY A 23 -2.78 15.31 26.08
C GLY A 23 -3.21 15.01 24.63
N LEU A 24 -3.73 16.01 23.92
CA LEU A 24 -4.07 15.91 22.50
C LEU A 24 -2.83 15.54 21.68
N LEU A 25 -1.70 16.22 21.93
CA LEU A 25 -0.44 15.91 21.27
C LEU A 25 0.03 14.48 21.56
N GLY A 26 -0.08 14.02 22.81
CA GLY A 26 0.25 12.65 23.20
C GLY A 26 -0.60 11.61 22.46
N VAL A 27 -1.91 11.83 22.36
CA VAL A 27 -2.83 10.96 21.59
C VAL A 27 -2.47 10.96 20.10
N LEU A 28 -2.17 12.14 19.53
CA LEU A 28 -1.76 12.26 18.14
C LEU A 28 -0.47 11.48 17.86
N LEU A 29 0.54 11.56 18.74
CA LEU A 29 1.79 10.82 18.59
C LEU A 29 1.59 9.31 18.66
N ILE A 30 0.78 8.81 19.60
CA ILE A 30 0.46 7.38 19.74
C ILE A 30 -0.32 6.86 18.53
N ASN A 31 -1.22 7.67 17.97
CA ASN A 31 -1.96 7.30 16.76
C ASN A 31 -1.09 7.37 15.51
N ALA A 32 -0.19 8.36 15.41
CA ALA A 32 0.74 8.49 14.30
C ALA A 32 1.76 7.33 14.24
N SER A 33 2.23 6.82 15.39
CA SER A 33 3.10 5.64 15.40
C SER A 33 2.36 4.39 14.92
N LYS A 34 1.10 4.21 15.30
CA LYS A 34 0.26 3.09 14.83
C LYS A 34 -0.07 3.18 13.34
N LEU A 35 -0.18 4.39 12.81
CA LEU A 35 -0.38 4.60 11.37
C LEU A 35 0.80 4.05 10.55
N ASN A 36 2.03 4.18 11.05
CA ASN A 36 3.20 3.68 10.36
C ASN A 36 3.24 2.14 10.28
N ASP A 37 2.78 1.45 11.33
CA ASP A 37 2.72 -0.01 11.35
C ASP A 37 1.66 -0.54 10.36
N HIS A 38 0.52 0.16 10.22
CA HIS A 38 -0.51 -0.22 9.23
C HIS A 38 -0.14 0.08 7.77
N ILE A 39 0.75 1.04 7.52
CA ILE A 39 1.22 1.31 6.14
C ILE A 39 2.18 0.22 5.66
N LYS A 40 2.94 -0.42 6.57
CA LYS A 40 3.86 -1.51 6.22
C LYS A 40 3.18 -2.84 5.85
N ASP A 41 1.93 -3.03 6.26
CA ASP A 41 1.26 -4.34 6.16
C ASP A 41 0.56 -4.61 4.81
N ASN A 42 0.59 -3.69 3.85
CA ASN A 42 -0.05 -3.87 2.54
C ASN A 42 0.90 -3.53 1.38
N VAL A 43 2.07 -4.16 1.34
CA VAL A 43 2.94 -4.06 0.16
C VAL A 43 2.48 -5.09 -0.86
N GLU A 44 1.83 -4.59 -1.90
CA GLU A 44 1.50 -5.35 -3.11
C GLU A 44 2.54 -5.06 -4.19
N LEU A 45 3.04 -6.11 -4.84
CA LEU A 45 3.95 -6.04 -5.97
C LEU A 45 3.26 -6.60 -7.20
N THR A 46 3.32 -5.87 -8.30
CA THR A 46 2.86 -6.37 -9.61
C THR A 46 4.08 -6.78 -10.44
N VAL A 47 4.14 -8.06 -10.80
CA VAL A 47 5.15 -8.62 -11.69
C VAL A 47 4.55 -8.75 -13.08
N PHE A 48 5.03 -7.97 -14.04
CA PHE A 48 4.61 -8.08 -15.44
C PHE A 48 5.42 -9.15 -16.16
N PHE A 49 4.75 -10.02 -16.90
CA PHE A 49 5.40 -10.99 -17.77
C PHE A 49 5.71 -10.37 -19.13
N ASP A 50 6.71 -10.92 -19.83
CA ASP A 50 6.98 -10.52 -21.21
C ASP A 50 5.78 -10.91 -22.12
N THR A 51 5.49 -10.10 -23.13
CA THR A 51 4.40 -10.35 -24.08
C THR A 51 4.65 -11.56 -24.98
N ASP A 52 5.91 -11.98 -25.10
CA ASP A 52 6.31 -13.16 -25.86
C ASP A 52 6.05 -14.48 -25.12
N LEU A 53 5.76 -14.44 -23.81
CA LEU A 53 5.43 -15.64 -23.04
C LEU A 53 4.00 -16.10 -23.34
N SER A 54 3.82 -17.40 -23.52
CA SER A 54 2.47 -17.96 -23.59
C SER A 54 1.78 -17.91 -22.23
N GLU A 55 0.45 -17.76 -22.21
CA GLU A 55 -0.31 -17.71 -20.95
C GLU A 55 -0.09 -18.93 -20.05
N TRP A 56 0.11 -20.11 -20.65
CA TRP A 56 0.37 -21.32 -19.87
C TRP A 56 1.73 -21.24 -19.14
N GLU A 57 2.75 -20.67 -19.80
CA GLU A 57 4.07 -20.46 -19.21
C GLU A 57 4.01 -19.39 -18.13
N ALA A 58 3.32 -18.28 -18.40
CA ALA A 58 3.12 -17.19 -17.45
C ALA A 58 2.39 -17.68 -16.19
N LYS A 59 1.36 -18.51 -16.36
CA LYS A 59 0.65 -19.14 -15.25
C LYS A 59 1.53 -20.10 -14.45
N ARG A 60 2.32 -20.94 -15.12
CA ARG A 60 3.25 -21.86 -14.44
C ARG A 60 4.34 -21.11 -13.67
N LEU A 61 4.86 -20.03 -14.23
CA LEU A 61 5.82 -19.16 -13.55
C LEU A 61 5.16 -18.47 -12.36
N SER A 62 3.91 -18.04 -12.53
CA SER A 62 3.12 -17.46 -11.44
C SER A 62 2.95 -18.41 -10.27
N ASP A 63 2.54 -19.66 -10.54
CA ASP A 63 2.41 -20.70 -9.51
C ASP A 63 3.74 -20.94 -8.78
N SER A 64 4.85 -20.88 -9.50
CA SER A 64 6.19 -21.04 -8.93
C SER A 64 6.57 -19.88 -8.00
N ILE A 65 6.20 -18.65 -8.37
CA ILE A 65 6.46 -17.45 -7.57
C ILE A 65 5.56 -17.40 -6.32
N VAL A 66 4.31 -17.86 -6.42
CA VAL A 66 3.38 -17.91 -5.28
C VAL A 66 3.87 -18.88 -4.19
N LEU A 67 4.62 -19.91 -4.56
CA LEU A 67 5.21 -20.88 -3.62
C LEU A 67 6.47 -20.35 -2.90
N LEU A 68 6.99 -19.18 -3.30
CA LEU A 68 8.19 -18.61 -2.69
C LEU A 68 7.91 -18.11 -1.26
N PRO A 69 8.92 -18.18 -0.37
CA PRO A 69 8.72 -17.91 1.06
C PRO A 69 8.34 -16.47 1.37
N PHE A 70 8.62 -15.51 0.48
CA PHE A 70 8.27 -14.11 0.64
C PHE A 70 6.82 -13.79 0.26
N THR A 71 6.16 -14.66 -0.50
CA THR A 71 4.79 -14.48 -0.97
C THR A 71 3.79 -14.86 0.13
N SER A 72 2.87 -13.95 0.45
CA SER A 72 1.72 -14.19 1.32
C SER A 72 0.54 -14.75 0.50
N SER A 73 0.22 -14.08 -0.60
CA SER A 73 -0.78 -14.50 -1.59
C SER A 73 -0.39 -13.97 -2.97
N GLY A 74 -0.91 -14.58 -4.03
CA GLY A 74 -0.75 -14.03 -5.37
C GLY A 74 -1.94 -14.33 -6.27
N THR A 75 -2.24 -13.39 -7.16
CA THR A 75 -3.32 -13.44 -8.12
C THR A 75 -2.75 -13.26 -9.52
N PHE A 76 -2.90 -14.28 -10.35
CA PHE A 76 -2.56 -14.17 -11.77
C PHE A 76 -3.65 -13.40 -12.49
N VAL A 77 -3.25 -12.40 -13.26
CA VAL A 77 -4.11 -11.57 -14.10
C VAL A 77 -3.73 -11.86 -15.55
N SER A 78 -4.66 -12.46 -16.27
CA SER A 78 -4.47 -12.72 -17.71
C SER A 78 -4.44 -11.41 -18.50
N CYS A 79 -3.94 -11.49 -19.74
CA CYS A 79 -3.89 -10.36 -20.65
C CYS A 79 -5.29 -9.78 -20.91
N GLU A 80 -6.31 -10.64 -20.97
CA GLU A 80 -7.72 -10.30 -21.16
C GLU A 80 -8.36 -9.69 -19.90
N GLU A 81 -8.06 -10.24 -18.72
CA GLU A 81 -8.51 -9.66 -17.44
C GLU A 81 -7.87 -8.30 -17.21
N ALA A 82 -6.59 -8.11 -17.57
CA ALA A 82 -5.90 -6.83 -17.45
C ALA A 82 -6.63 -5.74 -18.24
N ILE A 83 -7.08 -6.03 -19.47
CA ILE A 83 -7.91 -5.11 -20.26
C ILE A 83 -9.21 -4.78 -19.50
N PHE A 84 -9.91 -5.80 -19.00
CA PHE A 84 -11.21 -5.60 -18.35
C PHE A 84 -11.09 -4.78 -17.06
N LEU A 85 -10.08 -5.06 -16.24
CA LEU A 85 -9.79 -4.32 -15.01
C LEU A 85 -9.45 -2.86 -15.34
N PHE A 86 -8.53 -2.65 -16.27
CA PHE A 86 -8.08 -1.30 -16.64
C PHE A 86 -9.20 -0.47 -17.29
N LYS A 87 -10.04 -1.10 -18.11
CA LYS A 87 -11.24 -0.46 -18.70
C LYS A 87 -12.25 -0.05 -17.63
N ASN A 88 -12.49 -0.88 -16.63
CA ASN A 88 -13.40 -0.53 -15.53
C ASN A 88 -12.85 0.60 -14.65
N GLU A 89 -11.53 0.70 -14.53
CA GLU A 89 -10.88 1.70 -13.70
C GLU A 89 -10.83 3.09 -14.36
N ILE A 90 -10.58 3.15 -15.67
CA ILE A 90 -10.46 4.41 -16.41
C ILE A 90 -11.78 4.82 -17.10
N GLY A 91 -12.67 3.86 -17.39
CA GLY A 91 -14.00 4.11 -17.96
C GLY A 91 -14.04 4.36 -19.48
N GLU A 92 -12.90 4.31 -20.17
CA GLU A 92 -12.79 4.43 -21.63
C GLU A 92 -12.26 3.13 -22.27
N ASP A 93 -12.67 2.84 -23.52
CA ASP A 93 -12.11 1.75 -24.32
C ASP A 93 -10.70 2.12 -24.80
N PHE A 94 -9.70 1.94 -23.93
CA PHE A 94 -8.30 2.27 -24.21
C PHE A 94 -7.74 1.50 -25.43
N VAL A 95 -8.30 0.31 -25.70
CA VAL A 95 -7.98 -0.53 -26.87
C VAL A 95 -8.42 0.14 -28.17
N ASP A 96 -9.57 0.83 -28.20
CA ASP A 96 -10.04 1.54 -29.40
C ASP A 96 -9.14 2.75 -29.76
N ILE A 97 -8.41 3.28 -28.77
CA ILE A 97 -7.51 4.43 -28.95
C ILE A 97 -6.11 3.97 -29.40
N LEU A 98 -5.61 2.84 -28.87
CA LEU A 98 -4.25 2.35 -29.11
C LEU A 98 -4.13 1.28 -30.20
N GLY A 99 -5.24 0.72 -30.66
CA GLY A 99 -5.29 -0.27 -31.76
C GLY A 99 -5.04 -1.71 -31.30
N ASP A 100 -3.88 -1.98 -30.69
CA ASP A 100 -3.51 -3.30 -30.14
C ASP A 100 -3.39 -3.25 -28.61
N ASN A 101 -3.49 -4.41 -27.95
CA ASN A 101 -3.40 -4.53 -26.49
C ASN A 101 -1.94 -4.42 -25.99
N PRO A 102 -1.56 -3.35 -25.26
CA PRO A 102 -0.22 -3.21 -24.72
C PRO A 102 -0.05 -3.83 -23.32
N LEU A 103 -1.11 -4.38 -22.72
CA LEU A 103 -1.10 -4.85 -21.33
C LEU A 103 -0.68 -6.33 -21.29
N PRO A 104 0.55 -6.65 -20.82
CA PRO A 104 0.94 -8.04 -20.65
C PRO A 104 0.17 -8.68 -19.49
N ALA A 105 0.19 -10.02 -19.44
CA ALA A 105 -0.21 -10.73 -18.23
C ALA A 105 0.65 -10.30 -17.04
N SER A 106 0.08 -10.34 -15.84
CA SER A 106 0.78 -9.98 -14.62
C SER A 106 0.46 -10.92 -13.45
N LEU A 107 1.32 -10.93 -12.46
CA LEU A 107 1.09 -11.55 -11.17
C LEU A 107 1.12 -10.47 -10.10
N GLU A 108 0.01 -10.28 -9.42
CA GLU A 108 -0.09 -9.41 -8.25
C GLU A 108 0.23 -10.24 -7.00
N ILE A 109 1.24 -9.82 -6.23
CA ILE A 109 1.77 -10.55 -5.09
C ILE A 109 1.65 -9.68 -3.85
N SER A 110 1.00 -10.19 -2.82
CA SER A 110 1.07 -9.61 -1.48
C SER A 110 2.28 -10.19 -0.75
N LEU A 111 3.17 -9.32 -0.28
CA LEU A 111 4.35 -9.74 0.47
C LEU A 111 4.03 -9.98 1.94
N LYS A 112 4.71 -10.95 2.56
CA LYS A 112 4.70 -11.08 4.02
C LYS A 112 5.39 -9.88 4.65
N SER A 113 4.88 -9.38 5.78
CA SER A 113 5.42 -8.21 6.49
C SER A 113 6.94 -8.29 6.76
N GLU A 114 7.49 -9.50 6.92
CA GLU A 114 8.92 -9.78 7.11
C GLU A 114 9.82 -9.39 5.91
N PHE A 115 9.26 -9.27 4.71
CA PHE A 115 9.97 -8.98 3.45
C PHE A 115 9.63 -7.59 2.88
N THR A 116 8.98 -6.73 3.67
CA THR A 116 8.53 -5.38 3.27
C THR A 116 9.55 -4.28 3.54
N ASP A 117 10.72 -4.61 4.09
CA ASP A 117 11.78 -3.63 4.29
C ASP A 117 12.51 -3.30 2.99
N GLU A 118 13.08 -2.09 2.93
CA GLU A 118 13.74 -1.55 1.74
C GLU A 118 14.87 -2.46 1.21
N ALA A 119 15.60 -3.15 2.09
CA ALA A 119 16.67 -4.04 1.68
C ALA A 119 16.14 -5.35 1.09
N SER A 120 15.02 -5.87 1.61
CA SER A 120 14.33 -7.04 1.07
C SER A 120 13.69 -6.73 -0.29
N LEU A 121 13.02 -5.58 -0.44
CA LEU A 121 12.46 -5.15 -1.72
C LEU A 121 13.55 -5.01 -2.81
N ALA A 122 14.69 -4.40 -2.48
CA ALA A 122 15.81 -4.27 -3.41
C ALA A 122 16.48 -5.61 -3.77
N ARG A 123 16.30 -6.66 -2.97
CA ARG A 123 16.72 -8.03 -3.31
C ARG A 123 15.72 -8.69 -4.23
N LEU A 124 14.43 -8.57 -3.94
CA LEU A 124 13.34 -9.11 -4.75
C LEU A 124 13.36 -8.55 -6.17
N GLU A 125 13.57 -7.24 -6.32
CA GLU A 125 13.72 -6.60 -7.63
C GLU A 125 14.87 -7.22 -8.45
N ARG A 126 15.99 -7.56 -7.79
CA ARG A 126 17.14 -8.19 -8.44
C ARG A 126 16.92 -9.67 -8.78
N GLU A 127 16.10 -10.37 -8.00
CA GLU A 127 15.75 -11.77 -8.24
C GLU A 127 14.67 -11.93 -9.31
N LEU A 128 13.76 -10.95 -9.43
CA LEU A 128 12.62 -10.98 -10.36
C LEU A 128 12.86 -10.18 -11.65
N GLY A 129 13.72 -9.15 -11.61
CA GLY A 129 14.04 -8.28 -12.75
C GLY A 129 15.27 -8.70 -13.56
N ALA A 130 15.80 -9.90 -13.32
CA ALA A 130 16.90 -10.51 -14.09
C ALA A 130 16.36 -11.63 -15.00
#